data_AF-A0A0F9STD2-F1
#
_entry.id   AF-A0A0F9STD2-F1
#
_cell.length_a   1.000
_cell.length_b   1.000
_cell.length_c   1.000
_cell.angle_alpha   90.00
_cell.angle_beta   90.00
_cell.angle_gamma   90.00
#
_symmetry.space_group_name_H-M   'P 1'
#
loop_
_entity.id
_entity.type
_entity.pdbx_description
1 polymer ?
#
loop_
_entity_poly.entity_id
_entity_poly.type
_entity_poly.pdbx_seq_one_letter_code
_entity_poly.pdbx_strand_id
1 'polypeptide(L)'
;MPEEKIMIDIHTANETVKGLNETIKVKSEQVKALETREQNIQDSIHRADVKKVQDNRNEETKISVKLIEGRQKLEGERAVFESGKRADDIKKGELARRFHDLETREKEIVDIDKAHKKLNEERQRFDHYKFNIERELEQANITITEAGVQEDKLEAIRSEIEGMRITLKEESLKIDTERGELTEQRKDVQSEIEHLEGLKKWHEHKKEEKNGDLRKVIELAGKS
;
A
#
# COMPACT_ATOMS: atom_id res chain seq x y z
N MET A 1 38.66 7.78 10.44
CA MET A 1 37.45 8.60 10.66
C MET A 1 36.38 8.51 9.55
N PRO A 2 36.64 8.13 8.28
CA PRO A 2 35.56 7.94 7.29
C PRO A 2 34.64 6.75 7.62
N GLU A 3 35.22 5.64 8.09
CA GLU A 3 34.51 4.39 8.37
C GLU A 3 33.44 4.52 9.47
N GLU A 4 33.75 5.23 10.57
CA GLU A 4 32.78 5.46 11.65
C GLU A 4 31.58 6.28 11.17
N LYS A 5 31.80 7.26 10.29
CA LYS A 5 30.73 8.09 9.74
C LYS A 5 29.82 7.26 8.82
N ILE A 6 30.41 6.44 7.94
CA ILE A 6 29.67 5.54 7.04
C ILE A 6 28.87 4.49 7.84
N MET A 7 29.44 3.94 8.91
CA MET A 7 28.75 2.99 9.79
C MET A 7 27.54 3.61 10.51
N ILE A 8 27.67 4.86 10.96
CA ILE A 8 26.56 5.62 11.56
C ILE A 8 25.47 5.87 10.51
N ASP A 9 25.84 6.29 9.30
CA ASP A 9 24.89 6.57 8.21
C ASP A 9 24.13 5.30 7.78
N ILE A 10 24.80 4.14 7.69
CA ILE A 10 24.16 2.83 7.42
C ILE A 10 23.21 2.43 8.56
N HIS A 11 23.59 2.67 9.82
CA HIS A 11 22.75 2.35 10.96
C HIS A 11 21.46 3.17 10.97
N THR A 12 21.56 4.49 10.75
CA THR A 12 20.41 5.40 10.65
C THR A 12 19.50 5.03 9.47
N ALA A 13 20.07 4.66 8.32
CA ALA A 13 19.29 4.22 7.17
C ALA A 13 18.51 2.92 7.46
N ASN A 14 19.13 1.95 8.17
CA ASN A 14 18.46 0.71 8.56
C ASN A 14 17.29 0.93 9.54
N GLU A 15 17.43 1.83 10.51
CA GLU A 15 16.31 2.17 11.40
C GLU A 15 15.15 2.84 10.65
N THR A 16 15.47 3.70 9.68
CA THR A 16 14.47 4.35 8.83
C THR A 16 13.71 3.32 7.98
N VAL A 17 14.42 2.37 7.37
CA VAL A 17 13.81 1.26 6.60
C VAL A 17 12.91 0.41 7.49
N LYS A 18 13.30 0.15 8.74
CA LYS A 18 12.49 -0.61 9.69
C LYS A 18 11.17 0.09 10.02
N GLY A 19 11.19 1.39 10.33
CA GLY A 19 9.98 2.16 10.62
C GLY A 19 9.02 2.28 9.42
N LEU A 20 9.58 2.41 8.21
CA LEU A 20 8.78 2.41 6.98
C LEU A 20 8.16 1.04 6.70
N ASN A 21 8.87 -0.07 6.93
CA ASN A 21 8.31 -1.42 6.80
C ASN A 21 7.14 -1.66 7.77
N GLU A 22 7.24 -1.20 9.02
CA GLU A 22 6.13 -1.29 9.98
C GLU A 22 4.92 -0.47 9.51
N THR A 23 5.16 0.72 8.96
CA THR A 23 4.09 1.57 8.38
C THR A 23 3.42 0.92 7.18
N ILE A 24 4.19 0.34 6.26
CA ILE A 24 3.67 -0.39 5.10
C ILE A 24 2.86 -1.60 5.54
N LYS A 25 3.33 -2.34 6.55
CA LYS A 25 2.59 -3.49 7.08
C LYS A 25 1.21 -3.06 7.58
N VAL A 26 1.14 -2.02 8.41
CA VAL A 26 -0.14 -1.48 8.92
C VAL A 26 -1.03 -1.01 7.78
N LYS A 27 -0.51 -0.26 6.80
CA LYS A 27 -1.28 0.18 5.63
C LYS A 27 -1.76 -1.01 4.79
N SER A 28 -0.96 -2.06 4.62
CA SER A 28 -1.34 -3.27 3.86
C SER A 28 -2.46 -4.05 4.54
N GLU A 29 -2.48 -4.12 5.87
CA GLU A 29 -3.56 -4.74 6.64
C GLU A 29 -4.85 -3.92 6.53
N GLN A 30 -4.74 -2.58 6.54
CA GLN A 30 -5.87 -1.68 6.28
C GLN A 30 -6.44 -1.86 4.86
N VAL A 31 -5.57 -1.98 3.84
CA VAL A 31 -6.00 -2.24 2.46
C VAL A 31 -6.74 -3.57 2.35
N LYS A 32 -6.22 -4.65 2.92
CA LYS A 32 -6.92 -5.96 2.92
C LYS A 32 -8.28 -5.91 3.61
N ALA A 33 -8.39 -5.15 4.70
CA ALA A 33 -9.66 -4.96 5.38
C ALA A 33 -10.67 -4.17 4.52
N LEU A 34 -10.20 -3.18 3.77
CA LEU A 34 -11.01 -2.41 2.84
C LEU A 34 -11.42 -3.24 1.62
N GLU A 35 -10.52 -4.03 1.03
CA GLU A 35 -10.85 -4.96 -0.08
C GLU A 35 -11.91 -5.98 0.37
N THR A 36 -11.78 -6.54 1.57
CA THR A 36 -12.77 -7.46 2.13
C THR A 36 -14.13 -6.77 2.33
N ARG A 37 -14.12 -5.52 2.79
CA ARG A 37 -15.34 -4.72 2.97
C ARG A 37 -15.97 -4.35 1.63
N GLU A 38 -15.18 -4.00 0.63
CA GLU A 38 -15.62 -3.75 -0.74
C GLU A 38 -16.25 -5.01 -1.33
N GLN A 39 -15.61 -6.17 -1.23
CA GLN A 39 -16.17 -7.44 -1.70
C GLN A 39 -17.51 -7.74 -1.02
N ASN A 40 -17.61 -7.53 0.30
CA ASN A 40 -18.86 -7.71 1.03
C ASN A 40 -19.96 -6.73 0.59
N ILE A 41 -19.58 -5.50 0.22
CA ILE A 41 -20.49 -4.48 -0.33
C ILE A 41 -20.90 -4.85 -1.75
N GLN A 42 -19.98 -5.23 -2.62
CA GLN A 42 -20.27 -5.69 -3.98
C GLN A 42 -21.18 -6.92 -3.94
N ASP A 43 -20.89 -7.89 -3.08
CA ASP A 43 -21.74 -9.06 -2.85
C ASP A 43 -23.09 -8.65 -2.25
N SER A 44 -23.14 -7.62 -1.41
CA SER A 44 -24.41 -7.08 -0.88
C SER A 44 -25.18 -6.28 -1.92
N ILE A 45 -24.54 -5.64 -2.90
CA ILE A 45 -25.17 -4.97 -4.04
C ILE A 45 -25.64 -6.00 -5.07
N HIS A 46 -24.85 -7.05 -5.32
CA HIS A 46 -25.24 -8.18 -6.15
C HIS A 46 -26.43 -8.93 -5.51
N ARG A 47 -26.39 -9.15 -4.18
CA ARG A 47 -27.49 -9.75 -3.40
C ARG A 47 -28.67 -8.81 -3.19
N ALA A 48 -28.45 -7.51 -3.12
CA ALA A 48 -29.47 -6.47 -3.25
C ALA A 48 -29.84 -6.37 -4.72
N ASP A 49 -30.30 -7.50 -5.25
CA ASP A 49 -30.80 -7.77 -6.58
C ASP A 49 -30.90 -6.50 -7.44
N VAL A 50 -29.86 -6.21 -8.22
CA VAL A 50 -29.93 -5.21 -9.31
C VAL A 50 -31.19 -5.46 -10.15
N LYS A 51 -31.58 -6.73 -10.26
CA LYS A 51 -32.86 -7.17 -10.80
C LYS A 51 -34.08 -6.66 -10.01
N LYS A 52 -34.12 -6.71 -8.67
CA LYS A 52 -35.21 -6.07 -7.88
C LYS A 52 -35.22 -4.57 -8.02
N VAL A 53 -34.07 -3.89 -8.07
CA VAL A 53 -34.05 -2.44 -8.28
C VAL A 53 -34.59 -2.10 -9.67
N GLN A 54 -34.18 -2.86 -10.69
CA GLN A 54 -34.70 -2.73 -12.05
C GLN A 54 -36.20 -3.08 -12.15
N ASP A 55 -36.62 -4.17 -11.50
CA ASP A 55 -38.01 -4.63 -11.45
C ASP A 55 -38.87 -3.61 -10.69
N ASN A 56 -38.39 -3.07 -9.57
CA ASN A 56 -39.05 -1.99 -8.82
C ASN A 56 -39.18 -0.72 -9.67
N ARG A 57 -38.16 -0.36 -10.45
CA ARG A 57 -38.19 0.81 -11.35
C ARG A 57 -39.15 0.62 -12.52
N ASN A 58 -39.19 -0.59 -13.07
CA ASN A 58 -40.15 -0.98 -14.10
C ASN A 58 -41.57 -0.97 -13.54
N GLU A 59 -41.77 -1.46 -12.32
CA GLU A 59 -43.07 -1.50 -11.67
C GLU A 59 -43.53 -0.10 -11.26
N GLU A 60 -42.64 0.75 -10.75
CA GLU A 60 -42.88 2.18 -10.50
C GLU A 60 -43.32 2.92 -11.78
N THR A 61 -42.67 2.62 -12.92
CA THR A 61 -43.05 3.18 -14.21
C THR A 61 -44.45 2.71 -14.64
N LYS A 62 -44.73 1.40 -14.56
CA LYS A 62 -46.06 0.85 -14.87
C LYS A 62 -47.15 1.44 -13.97
N ILE A 63 -46.84 1.55 -12.68
CA ILE A 63 -47.71 2.10 -11.66
C ILE A 63 -47.99 3.58 -11.96
N SER A 64 -46.97 4.37 -12.29
CA SER A 64 -47.12 5.79 -12.63
C SER A 64 -47.97 5.98 -13.89
N VAL A 65 -47.79 5.15 -14.90
CA VAL A 65 -48.62 5.15 -16.11
C VAL A 65 -50.08 4.83 -15.77
N LYS A 66 -50.34 3.78 -14.98
CA LYS A 66 -51.70 3.45 -14.51
C LYS A 66 -52.34 4.58 -13.70
N LEU A 67 -51.57 5.30 -12.90
CA LEU A 67 -52.07 6.40 -12.09
C LEU A 67 -52.43 7.61 -12.95
N ILE A 68 -51.66 7.91 -14.00
CA ILE A 68 -51.98 8.93 -14.99
C ILE A 68 -53.24 8.55 -15.77
N GLU A 69 -53.33 7.32 -16.28
CA GLU A 69 -54.50 6.82 -17.00
C GLU A 69 -55.76 6.81 -16.11
N GLY A 70 -55.60 6.39 -14.85
CA GLY A 70 -56.66 6.38 -13.85
C GLY A 70 -57.17 7.79 -13.56
N ARG A 71 -56.26 8.76 -13.33
CA ARG A 71 -56.63 10.18 -13.13
C ARG A 71 -57.31 10.77 -14.36
N GLN A 72 -56.80 10.53 -15.56
CA GLN A 72 -57.41 11.02 -16.80
C GLN A 72 -58.83 10.46 -17.02
N LYS A 73 -59.05 9.17 -16.72
CA LYS A 73 -60.37 8.54 -16.80
C LYS A 73 -61.32 9.10 -15.74
N LEU A 74 -60.87 9.27 -14.50
CA LEU A 74 -61.62 9.90 -13.42
C LEU A 74 -62.03 11.33 -13.77
N GLU A 75 -61.12 12.09 -14.37
CA GLU A 75 -61.35 13.48 -14.79
C GLU A 75 -62.35 13.54 -15.95
N GLY A 76 -62.26 12.63 -16.92
CA GLY A 76 -63.25 12.48 -17.99
C GLY A 76 -64.63 12.06 -17.49
N GLU A 77 -64.70 11.11 -16.55
CA GLU A 77 -65.96 10.67 -15.93
C GLU A 77 -66.57 11.76 -15.04
N ARG A 78 -65.76 12.53 -14.31
CA ARG A 78 -66.20 13.73 -13.59
C ARG A 78 -66.75 14.81 -14.52
N ALA A 79 -66.10 15.07 -15.66
CA ALA A 79 -66.60 16.02 -16.66
C ALA A 79 -67.94 15.59 -17.29
N VAL A 80 -68.10 14.28 -17.57
CA VAL A 80 -69.38 13.70 -18.02
C VAL A 80 -70.45 13.79 -16.93
N PHE A 81 -70.07 13.62 -15.67
CA PHE A 81 -70.98 13.76 -14.53
C PHE A 81 -71.44 15.21 -14.34
N GLU A 82 -70.53 16.19 -14.39
CA GLU A 82 -70.84 17.61 -14.28
C GLU A 82 -71.70 18.12 -15.45
N SER A 83 -71.44 17.64 -16.67
CA SER A 83 -72.28 17.94 -17.84
C SER A 83 -73.62 17.17 -17.85
N GLY A 84 -73.70 16.03 -17.14
CA GLY A 84 -74.84 15.12 -17.08
C GLY A 84 -75.97 15.54 -16.14
N LYS A 85 -75.81 16.62 -15.36
CA LYS A 85 -76.85 17.22 -14.49
C LYS A 85 -78.15 17.67 -15.20
N ARG A 86 -78.30 17.43 -16.51
CA ARG A 86 -79.43 17.87 -17.35
C ARG A 86 -80.40 16.81 -17.86
N ALA A 87 -80.29 15.52 -17.50
CA ALA A 87 -81.25 14.54 -18.04
C ALA A 87 -81.59 13.37 -17.08
N ASP A 88 -82.80 13.50 -16.49
CA ASP A 88 -83.83 12.53 -16.05
C ASP A 88 -83.51 11.15 -15.44
N ASP A 89 -84.42 10.76 -14.55
CA ASP A 89 -84.35 9.77 -13.47
C ASP A 89 -83.99 8.31 -13.85
N ILE A 90 -83.89 7.95 -15.13
CA ILE A 90 -83.33 6.64 -15.56
C ILE A 90 -81.82 6.57 -15.26
N LYS A 91 -81.16 7.73 -15.10
CA LYS A 91 -79.72 7.80 -14.85
C LYS A 91 -79.30 7.55 -13.40
N LYS A 92 -80.19 7.54 -12.40
CA LYS A 92 -79.80 7.44 -10.98
C LYS A 92 -79.08 6.13 -10.63
N GLY A 93 -79.56 4.99 -11.12
CA GLY A 93 -78.93 3.69 -10.88
C GLY A 93 -77.61 3.49 -11.63
N GLU A 94 -77.45 4.16 -12.77
CA GLU A 94 -76.20 4.17 -13.55
C GLU A 94 -75.19 5.17 -12.97
N LEU A 95 -75.65 6.33 -12.49
CA LEU A 95 -74.86 7.30 -11.72
C LEU A 95 -74.33 6.66 -10.44
N ALA A 96 -75.16 5.94 -9.68
CA ALA A 96 -74.76 5.29 -8.44
C ALA A 96 -73.67 4.23 -8.68
N ARG A 97 -73.78 3.46 -9.77
CA ARG A 97 -72.72 2.52 -10.20
C ARG A 97 -71.44 3.25 -10.57
N ARG A 98 -71.52 4.31 -11.38
CA ARG A 98 -70.35 5.13 -11.74
C ARG A 98 -69.72 5.79 -10.52
N PHE A 99 -70.49 6.26 -9.55
CA PHE A 99 -69.97 6.78 -8.29
C PHE A 99 -69.21 5.73 -7.49
N HIS A 100 -69.76 4.51 -7.39
CA HIS A 100 -69.08 3.42 -6.69
C HIS A 100 -67.77 3.00 -7.40
N ASP A 101 -67.78 2.97 -8.74
CA ASP A 101 -66.58 2.71 -9.54
C ASP A 101 -65.53 3.82 -9.37
N LEU A 102 -65.97 5.09 -9.30
CA LEU A 102 -65.10 6.24 -9.04
C LEU A 102 -64.49 6.19 -7.64
N GLU A 103 -65.27 5.91 -6.60
CA GLU A 103 -64.76 5.75 -5.23
C GLU A 103 -63.76 4.60 -5.12
N THR A 104 -64.00 3.51 -5.84
CA THR A 104 -63.09 2.35 -5.90
C THR A 104 -61.77 2.74 -6.57
N ARG A 105 -61.84 3.42 -7.71
CA ARG A 105 -60.64 3.92 -8.43
C ARG A 105 -59.87 4.96 -7.64
N GLU A 106 -60.57 5.83 -6.90
CA GLU A 106 -59.93 6.84 -6.04
C GLU A 106 -59.15 6.17 -4.90
N LYS A 107 -59.68 5.10 -4.31
CA LYS A 107 -58.95 4.28 -3.33
C LYS A 107 -57.72 3.60 -3.96
N GLU A 108 -57.85 3.02 -5.15
CA GLU A 108 -56.73 2.41 -5.87
C GLU A 108 -55.62 3.42 -6.15
N ILE A 109 -55.95 4.64 -6.58
CA ILE A 109 -54.97 5.71 -6.82
C ILE A 109 -54.25 6.09 -5.52
N VAL A 110 -54.96 6.19 -4.39
CA VAL A 110 -54.36 6.52 -3.09
C VAL A 110 -53.38 5.43 -2.64
N ASP A 111 -53.72 4.16 -2.81
CA ASP A 111 -52.83 3.07 -2.43
C ASP A 111 -51.61 2.95 -3.35
N ILE A 112 -51.79 3.27 -4.63
CA ILE A 112 -50.69 3.43 -5.56
C ILE A 112 -49.76 4.59 -5.15
N ASP A 113 -50.30 5.77 -4.84
CA ASP A 113 -49.49 6.94 -4.44
C ASP A 113 -48.65 6.62 -3.17
N LYS A 114 -49.22 5.85 -2.24
CA LYS A 114 -48.48 5.35 -1.06
C LYS A 114 -47.34 4.40 -1.45
N ALA A 115 -47.56 3.49 -2.38
CA ALA A 115 -46.54 2.57 -2.85
C ALA A 115 -45.40 3.31 -3.57
N HIS A 116 -45.73 4.27 -4.44
CA HIS A 116 -44.76 5.12 -5.14
C HIS A 116 -43.90 5.91 -4.15
N LYS A 117 -44.52 6.50 -3.12
CA LYS A 117 -43.79 7.24 -2.09
C LYS A 117 -42.76 6.36 -1.36
N LYS A 118 -43.13 5.14 -0.96
CA LYS A 118 -42.21 4.19 -0.31
C LYS A 118 -41.03 3.83 -1.21
N LEU A 119 -41.30 3.57 -2.48
CA LEU A 119 -40.28 3.17 -3.45
C LEU A 119 -39.28 4.31 -3.71
N ASN A 120 -39.77 5.55 -3.78
CA ASN A 120 -38.90 6.73 -3.90
C ASN A 120 -38.03 6.95 -2.64
N GLU A 121 -38.57 6.70 -1.44
CA GLU A 121 -37.79 6.74 -0.20
C GLU A 121 -36.68 5.67 -0.16
N GLU A 122 -36.96 4.45 -0.63
CA GLU A 122 -35.96 3.38 -0.76
C GLU A 122 -34.86 3.74 -1.78
N ARG A 123 -35.25 4.33 -2.91
CA ARG A 123 -34.30 4.81 -3.92
C ARG A 123 -33.36 5.87 -3.35
N GLN A 124 -33.88 6.85 -2.60
CA GLN A 124 -33.05 7.87 -1.96
C GLN A 124 -32.06 7.27 -0.96
N ARG A 125 -32.46 6.24 -0.21
CA ARG A 125 -31.55 5.51 0.68
C ARG A 125 -30.44 4.82 -0.12
N PHE A 126 -30.80 4.16 -1.23
CA PHE A 126 -29.82 3.51 -2.10
C PHE A 126 -28.82 4.51 -2.69
N ASP A 127 -29.29 5.64 -3.22
CA ASP A 127 -28.44 6.71 -3.77
C ASP A 127 -27.48 7.25 -2.69
N HIS A 128 -27.94 7.38 -1.45
CA HIS A 128 -27.09 7.78 -0.32
C HIS A 128 -26.04 6.72 0.03
N TYR A 129 -26.40 5.43 0.05
CA TYR A 129 -25.43 4.35 0.27
C TYR A 129 -24.38 4.31 -0.82
N LYS A 130 -24.79 4.43 -2.09
CA LYS A 130 -23.88 4.49 -3.24
C LYS A 130 -22.88 5.63 -3.11
N PHE A 131 -23.35 6.84 -2.78
CA PHE A 131 -22.49 8.00 -2.59
C PHE A 131 -21.44 7.77 -1.49
N ASN A 132 -21.84 7.17 -0.36
CA ASN A 132 -20.90 6.88 0.73
C ASN A 132 -19.84 5.84 0.31
N ILE A 133 -20.23 4.82 -0.46
CA ILE A 133 -19.30 3.80 -0.98
C ILE A 133 -18.29 4.42 -1.94
N GLU A 134 -18.76 5.24 -2.89
CA GLU A 134 -17.88 5.95 -3.83
C GLU A 134 -16.85 6.81 -3.09
N ARG A 135 -17.27 7.49 -2.02
CA ARG A 135 -16.37 8.28 -1.18
C ARG A 135 -15.35 7.43 -0.39
N GLU A 136 -15.77 6.26 0.13
CA GLU A 136 -14.85 5.34 0.79
C GLU A 136 -13.80 4.79 -0.19
N LEU A 137 -14.18 4.49 -1.44
CA LEU A 137 -13.26 4.06 -2.51
C LEU A 137 -12.25 5.14 -2.89
N GLU A 138 -12.69 6.39 -3.02
CA GLU A 138 -11.80 7.53 -3.30
C GLU A 138 -10.71 7.64 -2.21
N GLN A 139 -11.10 7.53 -0.94
CA GLN A 139 -10.17 7.60 0.19
C GLN A 139 -9.19 6.42 0.20
N ALA A 140 -9.66 5.22 -0.18
CA ALA A 140 -8.80 4.04 -0.32
C ALA A 140 -7.75 4.24 -1.43
N ASN A 141 -8.15 4.77 -2.59
CA ASN A 141 -7.24 5.06 -3.71
C ASN A 141 -6.15 6.06 -3.33
N ILE A 142 -6.49 7.11 -2.58
CA ILE A 142 -5.51 8.06 -2.05
C ILE A 142 -4.51 7.33 -1.15
N THR A 143 -4.99 6.48 -0.24
CA THR A 143 -4.14 5.73 0.70
C THR A 143 -3.18 4.77 -0.01
N ILE A 144 -3.63 4.09 -1.06
CA ILE A 144 -2.80 3.21 -1.90
C ILE A 144 -1.72 4.01 -2.62
N THR A 145 -2.09 5.15 -3.21
CA THR A 145 -1.15 6.03 -3.92
C THR A 145 -0.06 6.53 -2.97
N GLU A 146 -0.43 6.97 -1.76
CA GLU A 146 0.53 7.35 -0.74
C GLU A 146 1.45 6.19 -0.31
N ALA A 147 0.92 4.96 -0.24
CA ALA A 147 1.73 3.78 0.08
C ALA A 147 2.76 3.49 -1.03
N GLY A 148 2.37 3.58 -2.31
CA GLY A 148 3.28 3.44 -3.44
C GLY A 148 4.41 4.47 -3.43
N VAL A 149 4.09 5.73 -3.13
CA VAL A 149 5.12 6.79 -2.97
C VAL A 149 6.10 6.47 -1.83
N GLN A 150 5.66 5.82 -0.75
CA GLN A 150 6.55 5.39 0.34
C GLN A 150 7.40 4.18 -0.05
N GLU A 151 6.86 3.26 -0.87
CA GLU A 151 7.61 2.11 -1.40
C GLU A 151 8.74 2.55 -2.35
N ASP A 152 8.47 3.51 -3.24
CA ASP A 152 9.50 4.10 -4.11
C ASP A 152 10.63 4.76 -3.29
N LYS A 153 10.29 5.46 -2.21
CA LYS A 153 11.28 6.05 -1.29
C LYS A 153 12.12 4.98 -0.60
N LEU A 154 11.50 3.88 -0.18
CA LEU A 154 12.22 2.75 0.40
C LEU A 154 13.19 2.11 -0.60
N GLU A 155 12.77 1.94 -1.85
CA GLU A 155 13.60 1.34 -2.88
C GLU A 155 14.82 2.22 -3.23
N ALA A 156 14.63 3.54 -3.25
CA ALA A 156 15.73 4.49 -3.37
C ALA A 156 16.72 4.36 -2.21
N ILE A 157 16.24 4.31 -0.95
CA ILE A 157 17.11 4.14 0.23
C ILE A 157 17.85 2.80 0.18
N ARG A 158 17.19 1.70 -0.22
CA ARG A 158 17.85 0.39 -0.38
C ARG A 158 18.97 0.43 -1.41
N SER A 159 18.75 1.10 -2.54
CA SER A 159 19.75 1.28 -3.58
C SER A 159 20.95 2.09 -3.08
N GLU A 160 20.73 3.14 -2.29
CA GLU A 160 21.81 3.92 -1.65
C GLU A 160 22.62 3.07 -0.65
N ILE A 161 21.95 2.28 0.20
CA ILE A 161 22.62 1.36 1.13
C ILE A 161 23.49 0.35 0.39
N GLU A 162 22.98 -0.22 -0.71
CA GLU A 162 23.75 -1.19 -1.51
C GLU A 162 24.97 -0.53 -2.16
N GLY A 163 24.82 0.69 -2.67
CA GLY A 163 25.93 1.50 -3.15
C GLY A 163 27.01 1.73 -2.08
N MET A 164 26.60 2.09 -0.86
CA MET A 164 27.52 2.27 0.27
C MET A 164 28.25 0.96 0.65
N ARG A 165 27.56 -0.18 0.63
CA ARG A 165 28.16 -1.50 0.91
C ARG A 165 29.22 -1.89 -0.12
N ILE A 166 28.95 -1.63 -1.39
CA ILE A 166 29.91 -1.90 -2.48
C ILE A 166 31.18 -1.06 -2.26
N THR A 167 31.04 0.24 -2.01
CA THR A 167 32.17 1.13 -1.73
C THR A 167 32.98 0.65 -0.52
N LEU A 168 32.31 0.27 0.57
CA LEU A 168 32.99 -0.26 1.77
C LEU A 168 33.77 -1.55 1.46
N LYS A 169 33.21 -2.43 0.62
CA LYS A 169 33.86 -3.68 0.21
C LYS A 169 35.09 -3.42 -0.64
N GLU A 170 35.04 -2.45 -1.54
CA GLU A 170 36.19 -2.03 -2.35
C GLU A 170 37.29 -1.41 -1.48
N GLU A 171 36.94 -0.58 -0.51
CA GLU A 171 37.89 0.00 0.45
C GLU A 171 38.55 -1.09 1.31
N SER A 172 37.77 -2.05 1.82
CA SER A 172 38.32 -3.20 2.57
C SER A 172 39.30 -4.02 1.75
N LEU A 173 39.02 -4.26 0.47
CA LEU A 173 39.92 -5.00 -0.43
C LEU A 173 41.23 -4.25 -0.67
N LYS A 174 41.18 -2.92 -0.79
CA LYS A 174 42.40 -2.09 -0.89
C LYS A 174 43.24 -2.21 0.37
N ILE A 175 42.63 -2.10 1.55
CA ILE A 175 43.32 -2.27 2.85
C ILE A 175 43.96 -3.66 2.96
N ASP A 176 43.24 -4.72 2.57
CA ASP A 176 43.78 -6.08 2.60
C ASP A 176 44.98 -6.24 1.65
N THR A 177 44.93 -5.61 0.48
CA THR A 177 46.04 -5.59 -0.49
C THR A 177 47.26 -4.87 0.09
N GLU A 178 47.08 -3.65 0.61
CA GLU A 178 48.14 -2.86 1.25
C GLU A 178 48.76 -3.61 2.45
N ARG A 179 47.92 -4.28 3.25
CA ARG A 179 48.38 -5.10 4.38
C ARG A 179 49.20 -6.31 3.91
N GLY A 180 48.82 -6.93 2.80
CA GLY A 180 49.57 -8.01 2.16
C GLY A 180 50.96 -7.53 1.72
N GLU A 181 51.04 -6.40 1.04
CA GLU A 181 52.31 -5.79 0.60
C GLU A 181 53.22 -5.45 1.79
N LEU A 182 52.68 -4.81 2.84
CA LEU A 182 53.42 -4.52 4.07
C LEU A 182 53.91 -5.78 4.78
N THR A 183 53.13 -6.86 4.74
CA THR A 183 53.53 -8.15 5.32
C THR A 183 54.73 -8.73 4.59
N GLU A 184 54.76 -8.61 3.25
CA GLU A 184 55.88 -9.10 2.45
C GLU A 184 57.13 -8.23 2.66
N GLN A 185 56.98 -6.90 2.65
CA GLN A 185 58.08 -5.98 2.99
C GLN A 185 58.67 -6.28 4.37
N ARG A 186 57.82 -6.62 5.35
CA ARG A 186 58.28 -7.00 6.70
C ARG A 186 59.11 -8.28 6.67
N LYS A 187 58.77 -9.28 5.86
CA LYS A 187 59.57 -10.52 5.72
C LYS A 187 60.92 -10.24 5.07
N ASP A 188 60.97 -9.36 4.09
CA ASP A 188 62.22 -8.96 3.44
C ASP A 188 63.16 -8.29 4.45
N VAL A 189 62.64 -7.33 5.22
CA VAL A 189 63.39 -6.67 6.31
C VAL A 189 63.84 -7.67 7.37
N GLN A 190 62.97 -8.61 7.78
CA GLN A 190 63.30 -9.66 8.73
C GLN A 190 64.47 -10.52 8.23
N SER A 191 64.44 -10.90 6.96
CA SER A 191 65.50 -11.70 6.32
C SER A 191 66.83 -10.96 6.27
N GLU A 192 66.80 -9.64 5.99
CA GLU A 192 68.00 -8.81 6.00
C GLU A 192 68.58 -8.65 7.41
N ILE A 193 67.73 -8.50 8.43
CA ILE A 193 68.18 -8.46 9.84
C ILE A 193 68.89 -9.77 10.20
N GLU A 194 68.30 -10.92 9.88
CA GLU A 194 68.90 -12.23 10.16
C GLU A 194 70.26 -12.40 9.45
N HIS A 195 70.37 -11.94 8.21
CA HIS A 195 71.62 -11.92 7.46
C HIS A 195 72.69 -11.04 8.11
N LEU A 196 72.35 -9.81 8.50
CA LEU A 196 73.26 -8.87 9.17
C LEU A 196 73.70 -9.38 10.55
N GLU A 197 72.80 -10.00 11.31
CA GLU A 197 73.15 -10.67 12.58
C GLU A 197 74.12 -11.83 12.36
N GLY A 198 73.94 -12.61 11.29
CA GLY A 198 74.86 -13.67 10.88
C GLY A 198 76.26 -13.12 10.56
N LEU A 199 76.33 -12.04 9.75
CA LEU A 199 77.58 -11.36 9.42
C LEU A 199 78.29 -10.81 10.66
N LYS A 200 77.54 -10.20 11.58
CA LYS A 200 78.09 -9.70 12.84
C LYS A 200 78.73 -10.81 13.67
N LYS A 201 78.02 -11.93 13.87
CA LYS A 201 78.55 -13.10 14.60
C LYS A 201 79.80 -13.67 13.93
N TRP A 202 79.82 -13.76 12.60
CA TRP A 202 81.00 -14.20 11.85
C TRP A 202 82.19 -13.26 12.07
N HIS A 203 81.96 -11.95 12.06
CA HIS A 203 83.00 -10.95 12.31
C HIS A 203 83.56 -11.03 13.74
N GLU A 204 82.69 -11.23 14.73
CA GLU A 204 83.07 -11.43 16.13
C GLU A 204 83.93 -12.68 16.29
N HIS A 205 83.52 -13.82 15.71
CA HIS A 205 84.30 -15.06 15.71
C HIS A 205 85.67 -14.90 15.05
N LYS A 206 85.74 -14.24 13.87
CA LYS A 206 87.02 -13.99 13.18
C LYS A 206 87.96 -13.08 13.98
N LYS A 207 87.40 -12.13 14.75
CA LYS A 207 88.17 -11.26 15.64
C LYS A 207 88.73 -12.05 16.83
N GLU A 208 87.94 -12.96 17.39
CA GLU A 208 88.39 -13.87 18.46
C GLU A 208 89.49 -14.84 17.98
N GLU A 209 89.34 -15.45 16.80
CA GLU A 209 90.40 -16.28 16.19
C GLU A 209 91.71 -15.50 16.05
N LYS A 210 91.68 -14.31 15.43
CA LYS A 210 92.87 -13.46 15.29
C LYS A 210 93.50 -13.09 16.63
N ASN A 211 92.68 -12.77 17.63
CA ASN A 211 93.16 -12.46 18.98
C ASN A 211 93.77 -13.69 19.66
N GLY A 212 93.21 -14.88 19.43
CA GLY A 212 93.75 -16.15 19.92
C GLY A 212 95.09 -16.49 19.29
N ASP A 213 95.24 -16.29 17.98
CA ASP A 213 96.49 -16.49 17.26
C ASP A 213 97.56 -15.49 17.73
N LEU A 214 97.21 -14.21 17.89
CA LEU A 214 98.10 -13.20 18.48
C LEU A 214 98.55 -13.56 19.89
N ARG A 215 97.65 -14.07 20.73
CA ARG A 215 98.01 -14.55 22.08
C ARG A 215 99.00 -15.72 22.03
N LYS A 216 98.80 -16.69 21.13
CA LYS A 216 99.75 -17.80 20.93
C LYS A 216 101.13 -17.32 20.48
N VAL A 217 101.19 -16.36 19.56
CA VAL A 217 102.46 -15.78 19.09
C VAL A 217 103.19 -15.07 20.23
N ILE A 218 102.48 -14.28 21.04
CA ILE A 218 103.05 -13.62 22.23
C ILE A 218 103.55 -14.64 23.25
N GLU A 219 102.79 -15.72 23.49
CA GLU A 219 103.17 -16.76 24.47
C GLU A 219 104.39 -17.57 24.03
N LEU A 220 104.56 -17.78 22.72
CA LEU A 220 105.76 -18.41 22.14
C LEU A 220 106.97 -17.48 22.20
N ALA A 221 106.79 -16.17 21.98
CA ALA A 221 107.86 -15.18 22.07
C ALA A 221 108.31 -14.87 23.51
N GLY A 222 107.48 -15.14 24.52
CA GLY A 222 107.83 -14.97 25.93
C GLY A 222 108.53 -16.17 26.57
N LYS A 223 108.63 -17.32 25.87
CA LYS A 223 109.29 -18.55 26.36
C LYS A 223 110.69 -18.78 25.75
N SER A 224 111.14 -17.88 24.87
CA SER A 224 112.48 -17.81 24.28
C SER A 224 113.32 -16.75 24.98
#